data_AF-A0A0R3FQY0-F1
#
_entry.id   AF-A0A0R3FQY0-F1
#
_cell.length_a   1.000
_cell.length_b   1.000
_cell.length_c   1.000
_cell.angle_alpha   90.00
_cell.angle_beta   90.00
_cell.angle_gamma   90.00
#
_symmetry.space_group_name_H-M   'P 1'
#
loop_
_entity.id
_entity.type
_entity.pdbx_description
1 polymer ?
#
loop_
_entity_poly.entity_id
_entity_poly.type
_entity_poly.pdbx_seq_one_letter_code
_entity_poly.pdbx_strand_id
1 'polypeptide(L)' 'MRRLRRITLTLPAVNRSREVWFVVSGVENADAGAAALGGAEAVEVPAAGAAGTNKTVWLLEAEVASQIKA' A
#
# COMPACT_ATOMS: atom_id res chain seq x y z
N MET A 1 -28.98 -5.20 -13.06
CA MET A 1 -27.73 -4.79 -12.38
C MET A 1 -27.34 -5.84 -11.36
N ARG A 2 -26.24 -6.58 -11.58
CA ARG A 2 -25.71 -7.53 -10.58
C ARG A 2 -24.90 -6.73 -9.56
N ARG A 3 -25.27 -6.74 -8.27
CA ARG A 3 -24.42 -6.11 -7.24
C ARG A 3 -23.11 -6.90 -7.18
N LEU A 4 -22.01 -6.26 -7.57
CA LEU A 4 -20.66 -6.80 -7.34
C LEU A 4 -20.40 -6.73 -5.83
N ARG A 5 -20.46 -7.87 -5.15
CA ARG A 5 -19.98 -8.00 -3.77
C ARG A 5 -18.59 -8.61 -3.81
N ARG A 6 -17.63 -7.94 -3.17
CA ARG A 6 -16.25 -8.38 -3.01
C ARG A 6 -16.03 -8.86 -1.59
N ILE A 7 -15.33 -9.97 -1.44
CA ILE A 7 -14.74 -10.42 -0.18
C ILE A 7 -13.28 -9.98 -0.20
N THR A 8 -12.81 -9.34 0.87
CA THR A 8 -11.43 -8.85 1.00
C THR A 8 -10.92 -9.15 2.39
N LEU A 9 -9.60 -9.29 2.51
CA LEU A 9 -8.96 -9.22 3.82
C LEU A 9 -9.09 -7.79 4.36
N THR A 10 -9.31 -7.70 5.67
CA THR A 10 -9.30 -6.42 6.37
C THR A 10 -7.87 -6.01 6.69
N LEU A 11 -7.65 -4.72 6.95
CA LEU A 11 -6.33 -4.23 7.34
C LEU A 11 -5.75 -4.95 8.58
N PRO A 12 -6.54 -5.21 9.67
CA PRO A 12 -6.06 -6.05 10.76
C PRO A 12 -5.70 -7.48 10.36
N ALA A 13 -6.31 -8.03 9.31
CA ALA A 13 -5.93 -9.35 8.80
C ALA A 13 -4.60 -9.29 8.03
N VAL A 14 -4.39 -8.25 7.22
CA VAL A 14 -3.11 -8.01 6.53
C VAL A 14 -1.97 -7.84 7.55
N ASN A 15 -2.19 -7.07 8.61
CA ASN A 15 -1.17 -6.77 9.62
C ASN A 15 -0.78 -7.95 10.52
N ARG A 16 -1.50 -9.09 10.44
CA ARG A 16 -1.08 -10.34 11.09
C ARG A 16 -0.05 -11.12 10.27
N SER A 17 0.22 -10.69 9.04
CA SER A 17 1.23 -11.34 8.19
C SER A 17 2.63 -11.12 8.75
N ARG A 18 3.53 -12.08 8.56
CA ARG A 18 4.95 -11.89 8.88
C ARG A 18 5.54 -10.76 8.05
N GLU A 19 5.19 -10.73 6.76
CA GLU A 19 5.68 -9.73 5.84
C GLU A 19 4.55 -9.21 4.97
N VAL A 20 4.58 -7.92 4.68
CA VAL A 20 3.67 -7.24 3.75
C VAL A 20 4.52 -6.60 2.66
N TRP A 21 4.25 -6.94 1.40
CA TRP A 21 5.05 -6.50 0.27
C TRP A 21 4.15 -5.73 -0.69
N PHE A 22 4.47 -4.46 -0.89
CA PHE A 22 3.82 -3.61 -1.88
C PHE A 22 4.61 -3.66 -3.18
N VAL A 23 3.89 -3.81 -4.28
CA VAL A 23 4.43 -3.63 -5.63
C VAL A 23 3.73 -2.41 -6.21
N VAL A 24 4.50 -1.37 -6.49
CA VAL A 24 3.99 -0.11 -7.07
C VAL A 24 4.68 0.10 -8.40
N SER A 25 3.90 -0.09 -9.46
CA SER A 25 4.29 0.10 -10.85
C SER A 25 3.41 1.16 -11.49
N GLY A 26 3.94 1.88 -12.47
CA GLY A 26 3.21 2.92 -13.18
C GLY A 26 3.06 4.22 -12.38
N VAL A 27 3.26 5.34 -13.07
CA VAL A 27 3.22 6.69 -12.49
C VAL A 27 1.85 7.05 -11.89
N GLU A 28 0.78 6.42 -12.35
CA GLU A 28 -0.57 6.62 -11.83
C GLU A 28 -0.72 6.18 -10.36
N ASN A 29 0.18 5.32 -9.86
CA ASN A 29 0.19 4.84 -8.48
C ASN A 29 1.22 5.56 -7.60
N ALA A 30 2.02 6.47 -8.17
CA ALA A 30 3.11 7.13 -7.46
C ALA A 30 2.62 8.00 -6.30
N ASP A 31 1.56 8.78 -6.51
CA ASP A 31 0.97 9.64 -5.47
C ASP A 31 0.47 8.83 -4.28
N ALA A 32 -0.18 7.68 -4.53
CA ALA A 32 -0.67 6.80 -3.47
C ALA A 32 0.49 6.15 -2.69
N GLY A 33 1.55 5.74 -3.40
CA GLY A 33 2.77 5.21 -2.78
C GLY A 33 3.49 6.27 -1.93
N ALA A 34 3.62 7.49 -2.45
CA ALA A 34 4.24 8.60 -1.73
C ALA A 34 3.45 9.00 -0.48
N ALA A 35 2.12 9.08 -0.57
CA ALA A 35 1.27 9.37 0.58
C ALA A 35 1.37 8.27 1.64
N ALA A 36 1.36 6.99 1.22
CA ALA A 36 1.48 5.87 2.15
C ALA A 36 2.83 5.85 2.87
N LEU A 37 3.94 6.00 2.13
CA LEU A 37 5.28 6.07 2.70
C LEU A 37 5.51 7.34 3.54
N GLY A 38 4.83 8.44 3.19
CA GLY A 38 4.85 9.70 3.92
C GLY A 38 4.02 9.71 5.22
N GLY A 39 3.41 8.57 5.59
CA GLY A 39 2.68 8.44 6.85
C GLY A 39 1.26 8.99 6.83
N ALA A 40 0.60 9.00 5.66
CA ALA A 40 -0.82 9.32 5.59
C ALA A 40 -1.66 8.42 6.53
N GLU A 41 -2.82 8.93 6.95
CA GLU A 41 -3.72 8.15 7.80
C GLU A 41 -4.31 6.98 7.02
N ALA A 42 -4.36 5.80 7.64
CA ALA A 42 -4.83 4.56 7.00
C ALA A 42 -6.32 4.61 6.57
N VAL A 43 -7.10 5.53 7.15
CA VAL A 43 -8.48 5.79 6.75
C VAL A 43 -8.56 6.51 5.40
N GLU A 44 -7.54 7.29 5.05
CA GLU A 44 -7.43 8.02 3.78
C GLU A 44 -6.67 7.18 2.75
N VAL A 45 -5.54 6.58 3.16
CA VAL A 45 -4.69 5.74 2.32
C VAL A 45 -4.48 4.38 3.00
N PRO A 46 -5.29 3.35 2.69
CA PRO A 46 -5.21 2.05 3.37
C PRO A 46 -3.84 1.36 3.32
N ALA A 47 -3.06 1.63 2.27
CA ALA A 47 -1.69 1.10 2.14
C ALA A 47 -0.75 1.64 3.24
N ALA A 48 -0.98 2.85 3.75
CA ALA A 48 -0.19 3.47 4.82
C ALA A 48 -0.27 2.67 6.14
N GLY A 49 -1.42 2.03 6.38
CA GLY A 49 -1.63 1.24 7.60
C GLY A 49 -1.20 -0.22 7.50
N ALA A 50 -0.73 -0.68 6.33
CA ALA A 50 -0.35 -2.08 6.17
C ALA A 50 1.08 -2.30 6.62
N ALA A 51 1.26 -3.11 7.66
CA ALA A 51 2.55 -3.39 8.23
C ALA A 51 2.68 -4.87 8.60
N GLY A 52 3.71 -5.52 8.08
CA GLY A 52 4.06 -6.88 8.49
C GLY A 52 4.67 -6.89 9.89
N THR A 53 4.48 -7.99 10.63
CA THR A 53 5.03 -8.14 11.98
C THR A 53 6.57 -8.27 12.01
N ASN A 54 7.18 -8.64 10.88
CA ASN A 54 8.63 -8.70 10.70
C ASN A 54 9.12 -7.64 9.70
N LYS A 55 8.49 -7.54 8.53
CA LYS A 55 8.90 -6.60 7.47
C LYS A 55 7.74 -6.02 6.69
N THR A 56 7.92 -4.77 6.25
CA THR A 56 7.12 -4.15 5.20
C THR A 56 8.06 -3.74 4.07
N VAL A 57 7.88 -4.31 2.89
CA VAL A 57 8.76 -4.11 1.74
C VAL A 57 8.00 -3.35 0.66
N TRP A 58 8.65 -2.35 0.06
CA TRP A 58 8.13 -1.59 -1.07
C TRP A 58 9.01 -1.84 -2.29
N LEU A 59 8.44 -2.47 -3.30
CA LEU A 59 9.05 -2.69 -4.60
C LEU A 59 8.51 -1.65 -5.56
N LEU A 60 9.37 -0.72 -5.95
CA LEU A 60 9.02 0.44 -6.75
C LEU A 60 9.77 0.38 -8.08
N GLU A 61 9.08 0.71 -9.18
CA GLU A 61 9.77 1.03 -10.43
C GLU A 61 10.54 2.35 -10.28
N ALA A 62 11.64 2.50 -11.03
CA ALA A 62 12.51 3.68 -10.92
C ALA A 62 11.76 5.00 -11.19
N GLU A 63 10.85 5.00 -12.17
CA GLU A 63 10.04 6.19 -12.49
C GLU A 63 9.09 6.56 -11.34
N VAL A 64 8.46 5.55 -10.71
CA VAL A 64 7.61 5.74 -9.52
C VAL A 64 8.45 6.25 -8.35
N ALA A 65 9.59 5.61 -8.08
CA ALA A 65 10.49 5.97 -6.99
C ALA A 65 10.98 7.42 -7.12
N SER A 66 11.16 7.94 -8.34
CA SER A 66 11.58 9.33 -8.58
C SER A 66 10.56 10.38 -8.12
N GLN A 67 9.31 9.98 -7.90
CA GLN A 67 8.23 10.87 -7.44
C GLN A 67 8.04 10.82 -5.92
N ILE A 68 8.69 9.86 -5.24
CA ILE A 68 8.61 9.73 -3.78
C ILE A 68 9.70 10.58 -3.14
N LYS A 69 9.30 11.54 -2.29
CA LYS A 69 10.24 12.35 -1.52
C LYS A 69 10.59 11.61 -0.23
N ALA A 70 11.89 11.49 0.06
CA ALA A 70 12.42 10.89 1.29
C ALA A 70 12.26 11.83 2.49
#